data_AF-A0A5K1B1T6-F1
#
_entry.id   AF-A0A5K1B1T6-F1
#
_cell.length_a   1.000
_cell.length_b   1.000
_cell.length_c   1.000
_cell.angle_alpha   90.00
_cell.angle_beta   90.00
_cell.angle_gamma   90.00
#
_symmetry.space_group_name_H-M   'P 1'
#
loop_
_entity.id
_entity.type
_entity.pdbx_description
1 polymer ?
#
loop_
_entity_poly.entity_id
_entity_poly.type
_entity_poly.pdbx_seq_one_letter_code
_entity_poly.pdbx_strand_id
1 'polypeptide(L)'
;MGNPLLEFYIDFNSKAEFLWSHGLISDSTYRIFSRNCTYPRYVSEYYSGNVSSICVLVMSTVVSEMSKFVDGYDVTLDVCISSQKMQSLVLSPM
;
A
#
# COMPACT_ATOMS: atom_id res chain seq x y z
N MET A 1 -12.67 4.56 19.23
CA MET A 1 -12.05 5.00 17.97
C MET A 1 -11.40 3.77 17.36
N GLY A 2 -11.81 3.32 16.17
CA GLY A 2 -11.20 2.17 15.48
C GLY A 2 -10.26 2.65 14.38
N ASN A 3 -9.00 2.23 14.43
CA ASN A 3 -7.91 2.60 13.51
C ASN A 3 -7.88 4.09 13.08
N PRO A 4 -7.91 5.04 14.03
CA PRO A 4 -7.87 6.45 13.72
C PRO A 4 -6.48 6.92 13.27
N LEU A 5 -6.44 7.99 12.47
CA LEU A 5 -5.26 8.84 12.35
C LEU A 5 -5.22 9.77 13.57
N LEU A 6 -4.23 9.62 14.44
CA LEU A 6 -4.03 10.40 15.66
C LEU A 6 -2.89 11.41 15.52
N GLU A 7 -1.78 10.99 14.89
CA GLU A 7 -0.63 11.86 14.66
C GLU A 7 -0.06 11.60 13.27
N PHE A 8 -0.06 12.64 12.44
CA PHE A 8 0.20 12.53 11.01
C PHE A 8 1.57 11.91 10.71
N TYR A 9 2.62 12.33 11.38
CA TYR A 9 3.98 11.87 11.06
C TYR A 9 4.25 10.48 11.63
N ILE A 10 3.84 10.19 12.85
CA ILE A 10 4.04 8.92 13.54
C ILE A 10 3.24 7.83 12.85
N ASP A 11 1.93 8.03 12.69
CA ASP A 11 1.05 7.01 12.12
C ASP A 11 1.41 6.72 10.67
N PHE A 12 1.71 7.75 9.87
CA PHE A 12 2.12 7.51 8.49
C PHE A 12 3.53 6.95 8.36
N ASN A 13 4.50 7.34 9.19
CA ASN A 13 5.83 6.71 9.13
C ASN A 13 5.77 5.22 9.49
N SER A 14 4.86 4.82 10.38
CA SER A 14 4.69 3.42 10.79
C SER A 14 4.31 2.48 9.63
N LYS A 15 3.71 2.99 8.54
CA LYS A 15 3.29 2.15 7.41
C LYS A 15 4.45 1.43 6.73
N ALA A 16 5.61 2.07 6.59
CA ALA A 16 6.76 1.43 5.98
C ALA A 16 7.21 0.22 6.81
N GLU A 17 7.26 0.38 8.13
CA GLU A 17 7.63 -0.68 9.07
C GLU A 17 6.57 -1.78 9.13
N PHE A 18 5.29 -1.43 9.12
CA PHE A 18 4.18 -2.40 9.07
C PHE A 18 4.30 -3.29 7.83
N LEU A 19 4.42 -2.72 6.64
CA LEU A 19 4.53 -3.50 5.41
C LEU A 19 5.75 -4.43 5.41
N TRP A 20 6.89 -3.94 5.90
CA TRP A 20 8.13 -4.72 5.95
C TRP A 20 8.05 -5.87 6.97
N SER A 21 7.60 -5.58 8.19
CA SER A 21 7.48 -6.58 9.27
C SER A 21 6.42 -7.65 8.98
N HIS A 22 5.45 -7.36 8.10
CA HIS A 22 4.43 -8.31 7.65
C HIS A 22 4.81 -9.00 6.32
N GLY A 23 6.04 -8.82 5.83
CA GLY A 23 6.56 -9.53 4.65
C GLY A 23 5.93 -9.08 3.33
N LEU A 24 5.32 -7.91 3.28
CA LEU A 24 4.65 -7.37 2.08
C LEU A 24 5.62 -6.65 1.14
N ILE A 25 6.76 -6.20 1.66
CA ILE A 25 7.81 -5.54 0.90
C ILE A 25 9.21 -6.05 1.30
N SER A 26 10.15 -5.96 0.39
CA SER A 26 11.55 -6.36 0.60
C SER A 26 12.33 -5.34 1.44
N ASP A 27 13.47 -5.76 2.02
CA ASP A 27 14.41 -4.88 2.74
C ASP A 27 14.85 -3.68 1.87
N SER A 28 15.08 -3.92 0.57
CA SER A 28 15.44 -2.85 -0.36
C SER A 28 14.33 -1.82 -0.52
N THR A 29 13.09 -2.27 -0.61
CA THR A 29 11.91 -1.40 -0.75
C THR A 29 11.63 -0.65 0.54
N TYR A 30 11.72 -1.31 1.70
CA TYR A 30 11.63 -0.67 3.01
C TYR A 30 12.66 0.47 3.15
N ARG A 31 13.93 0.22 2.77
CA ARG A 31 14.99 1.23 2.84
C ARG A 31 14.69 2.48 2.01
N ILE A 32 14.22 2.33 0.77
CA ILE A 32 13.88 3.50 -0.07
C ILE A 32 12.58 4.16 0.38
N PHE A 33 11.63 3.39 0.92
CA PHE A 33 10.37 3.89 1.44
C PHE A 33 10.53 4.68 2.73
N SER A 34 11.48 4.31 3.60
CA SER A 34 11.77 5.06 4.83
C SER A 34 12.76 6.22 4.65
N ARG A 35 13.48 6.31 3.53
CA ARG A 35 14.54 7.32 3.33
C ARG A 35 14.32 8.26 2.17
N ASN A 36 13.94 7.74 1.00
CA ASN A 36 13.88 8.53 -0.23
C ASN A 36 12.53 9.23 -0.37
N CYS A 37 11.45 8.55 0.03
CA CYS A 37 10.12 9.14 0.13
C CYS A 37 9.35 8.51 1.30
N THR A 38 9.41 9.15 2.48
CA THR A 38 8.62 8.73 3.63
C THR A 38 7.13 8.81 3.31
N TYR A 39 6.32 7.92 3.87
CA TYR A 39 4.88 7.93 3.61
C TYR A 39 4.17 9.25 3.97
N PRO A 40 4.45 9.95 5.09
CA PRO A 40 3.85 11.26 5.34
C PRO A 40 4.22 12.29 4.27
N ARG A 41 5.44 12.23 3.72
CA ARG A 41 5.85 13.08 2.59
C ARG A 41 5.04 12.74 1.34
N TYR A 42 4.92 11.46 0.99
CA TYR A 42 4.09 11.03 -0.13
C TYR A 42 2.65 11.51 0.00
N VAL A 43 2.03 11.31 1.17
CA VAL A 43 0.65 11.73 1.45
C VAL A 43 0.51 13.26 1.31
N SER A 44 1.45 14.03 1.86
CA SER A 44 1.45 15.49 1.73
C SER A 44 1.58 15.95 0.28
N GLU A 45 2.49 15.34 -0.51
CA GLU A 45 2.69 15.67 -1.92
C GLU A 45 1.49 15.24 -2.79
N TYR A 46 0.85 14.13 -2.44
CA TYR A 46 -0.35 13.62 -3.11
C TYR A 46 -1.52 14.58 -2.93
N TYR A 47 -1.78 15.04 -1.71
CA TYR A 47 -2.86 16.00 -1.43
C TYR A 47 -2.57 17.41 -1.94
N SER A 48 -1.29 17.80 -2.10
CA SER A 48 -0.94 19.06 -2.76
C SER A 48 -1.04 19.00 -4.29
N GLY A 49 -1.24 17.81 -4.87
CA GLY A 49 -1.36 17.60 -6.31
C GLY A 49 -0.03 17.62 -7.06
N ASN A 50 1.11 17.57 -6.36
CA ASN A 50 2.44 17.65 -6.97
C ASN A 50 3.38 16.60 -6.37
N VAL A 51 3.18 15.34 -6.76
CA VAL A 51 4.01 14.21 -6.32
C VAL A 51 5.35 14.22 -7.05
N SER A 52 6.44 14.26 -6.30
CA SER A 52 7.79 14.21 -6.83
C SER A 52 8.07 12.88 -7.54
N SER A 53 8.92 12.92 -8.58
CA SER A 53 9.28 11.72 -9.36
C SER A 53 9.84 10.59 -8.51
N ILE A 54 10.61 10.93 -7.46
CA ILE A 54 11.13 9.95 -6.51
C ILE A 54 10.02 9.28 -5.69
N CYS A 55 9.02 10.05 -5.25
CA CYS A 55 7.89 9.51 -4.51
C CYS A 55 6.98 8.64 -5.38
N VAL A 56 6.77 9.01 -6.64
CA VAL A 56 6.07 8.16 -7.63
C VAL A 56 6.81 6.84 -7.81
N LEU A 57 8.13 6.87 -7.99
CA LEU A 57 8.93 5.66 -8.16
C LEU A 57 8.88 4.76 -6.92
N VAL A 58 9.11 5.32 -5.73
CA VAL A 58 9.10 4.57 -4.47
C VAL A 58 7.74 3.92 -4.24
N MET A 59 6.64 4.67 -4.36
CA MET A 59 5.31 4.12 -4.15
C MET A 59 4.91 3.12 -5.22
N SER A 60 5.35 3.28 -6.47
CA SER A 60 5.18 2.28 -7.52
C SER A 60 5.86 0.95 -7.16
N THR A 61 7.08 0.99 -6.64
CA THR A 61 7.79 -0.21 -6.16
C THR A 61 7.06 -0.87 -4.99
N VAL A 62 6.63 -0.09 -3.99
CA VAL A 62 5.86 -0.59 -2.84
C VAL A 62 4.58 -1.30 -3.30
N VAL A 63 3.78 -0.65 -4.15
CA VAL A 63 2.52 -1.22 -4.65
C VAL A 63 2.77 -2.46 -5.52
N SER A 64 3.85 -2.47 -6.30
CA SER A 64 4.21 -3.63 -7.12
C SER A 64 4.57 -4.85 -6.28
N GLU A 65 5.30 -4.67 -5.17
CA GLU A 65 5.66 -5.79 -4.27
C GLU A 65 4.45 -6.30 -3.48
N MET A 66 3.60 -5.39 -2.99
CA MET A 66 2.35 -5.77 -2.32
C MET A 66 1.41 -6.57 -3.22
N SER A 67 1.51 -6.40 -4.55
CA SER A 67 0.66 -7.02 -5.56
C SER A 67 -0.80 -6.55 -5.52
N LYS A 68 -1.53 -6.84 -6.59
CA LYS A 68 -2.97 -6.56 -6.71
C LYS A 68 -3.88 -7.57 -5.99
N PHE A 69 -3.28 -8.56 -5.34
CA PHE A 69 -3.99 -9.66 -4.66
C PHE A 69 -4.01 -9.51 -3.14
N VAL A 70 -3.48 -8.40 -2.62
CA VAL A 70 -3.52 -8.06 -1.19
C VAL A 70 -4.33 -6.78 -1.03
N ASP A 71 -5.29 -6.78 -0.10
CA ASP A 71 -6.01 -5.56 0.27
C ASP A 71 -5.16 -4.74 1.25
N GLY A 72 -4.93 -3.46 0.92
CA GLY A 72 -4.19 -2.54 1.78
C GLY A 72 -4.93 -2.13 3.07
N TYR A 73 -6.23 -2.39 3.17
CA TYR A 73 -7.02 -2.19 4.39
C TYR A 73 -7.02 -3.41 5.32
N ASP A 74 -6.92 -4.62 4.76
CA ASP A 74 -6.77 -5.87 5.51
C ASP A 74 -5.90 -6.86 4.73
N VAL A 75 -4.65 -6.99 5.18
CA VAL A 75 -3.61 -7.76 4.48
C VAL A 75 -3.77 -9.28 4.63
N THR A 76 -4.75 -9.73 5.43
CA THR A 76 -5.02 -11.15 5.68
C THR A 76 -6.27 -11.65 4.96
N LEU A 77 -7.14 -10.75 4.51
CA LEU A 77 -8.33 -11.06 3.74
C LEU A 77 -8.03 -11.12 2.23
N ASP A 78 -8.90 -11.79 1.50
CA ASP A 78 -8.85 -11.84 0.04
C ASP A 78 -9.38 -10.54 -0.57
N VAL A 79 -8.90 -10.21 -1.77
CA VAL A 79 -9.38 -9.06 -2.53
C VAL A 79 -10.79 -9.31 -3.05
N CYS A 80 -11.66 -8.31 -2.91
CA CYS A 80 -13.04 -8.42 -3.39
C CYS A 80 -13.06 -8.58 -4.92
N ILE A 81 -13.56 -9.73 -5.40
CA ILE A 81 -13.87 -9.94 -6.81
C ILE A 81 -15.21 -9.27 -7.15
N SER A 82 -15.28 -8.63 -8.31
CA SER A 82 -16.55 -8.03 -8.77
C SER A 82 -17.62 -9.11 -8.95
N SER A 83 -18.89 -8.75 -8.76
CA SER A 83 -20.03 -9.67 -8.95
C SER A 83 -20.03 -10.33 -10.34
N GLN A 84 -19.64 -9.59 -11.38
CA GLN A 84 -19.47 -10.10 -12.75
C GLN A 84 -18.37 -11.16 -12.83
N LYS A 85 -17.22 -10.93 -12.19
CA LYS A 85 -16.11 -11.88 -12.18
C LYS A 85 -16.47 -13.13 -11.38
N MET A 86 -17.16 -12.96 -10.25
CA MET A 86 -17.69 -14.07 -9.47
C MET A 86 -18.69 -14.91 -10.28
N GLN A 87 -19.61 -14.26 -11.01
CA GLN A 87 -20.53 -14.95 -11.92
C GLN A 87 -19.79 -15.70 -13.02
N SER A 88 -18.75 -15.12 -13.63
CA SER A 88 -17.96 -15.82 -14.67
C SER A 88 -17.26 -17.07 -14.16
N LEU A 89 -16.76 -17.06 -12.91
CA LEU A 89 -16.11 -18.21 -12.29
C LEU A 89 -17.12 -19.35 -12.00
N VAL A 90 -18.36 -19.00 -11.66
CA VAL A 90 -19.44 -19.99 -11.44
C VAL A 90 -19.95 -20.56 -12.76
N LEU A 91 -20.07 -19.73 -13.81
CA LEU A 91 -20.60 -20.12 -15.12
C LEU A 91 -19.56 -20.83 -16.01
N SER A 92 -18.27 -20.66 -15.71
CA SER A 92 -17.16 -21.31 -16.42
C SER A 92 -16.13 -21.82 -15.40
N PRO A 93 -16.47 -22.86 -14.62
CA PRO A 93 -15.52 -23.48 -13.72
C PRO A 93 -14.35 -24.08 -14.53
N MET A 94 -13.12 -23.89 -14.04
CA MET A 94 -11.91 -24.44 -14.66
C MET A 94 -11.93 -25.96 -14.72
#